data_AF-J9EWK5-F1
#
_entry.id   AF-J9EWK5-F1
#
_cell.length_a   1.000
_cell.length_b   1.000
_cell.length_c   1.000
_cell.angle_alpha   90.00
_cell.angle_beta   90.00
_cell.angle_gamma   90.00
#
_symmetry.space_group_name_H-M   'P 1'
#
loop_
_entity.id
_entity.type
_entity.pdbx_description
1 polymer ?
#
loop_
_entity_poly.entity_id
_entity_poly.type
_entity_poly.pdbx_seq_one_letter_code
_entity_poly.pdbx_strand_id
1 'polypeptide(L)'
;MSLGNCHIVMFNYYSGINSSDLSSPIKLGEGTFGEVFRVSYKGEIVALKVIPVGGTKMINGDKQKSFRDISAELIVSKELSDLKYIEEGYSTQGFIHLRGAMVVKGSYPRSLINAWEQYDERMKSENDHPCVFNSNQHFLLLAFEDGGIDLEKYMISNVFQAYSIIYQVLVALSVAEYRLSFEHRDLHCGNILIRSVQSDNAVKANYNGYEVSVPTHGVEVKIIDFTLSRMSK
;
A
#
# COMPACT_ATOMS: atom_id res chain seq x y z
N MET A 1 -5.01 -3.21 -33.23
CA MET A 1 -5.14 -2.68 -31.85
C MET A 1 -3.86 -3.06 -31.12
N SER A 2 -2.89 -2.14 -31.09
CA SER A 2 -1.61 -2.38 -30.44
C SER A 2 -1.80 -2.29 -28.94
N LEU A 3 -1.46 -3.35 -28.22
CA LEU A 3 -1.18 -3.30 -26.79
C LEU A 3 -0.09 -2.25 -26.59
N GLY A 4 -0.49 -1.06 -26.16
CA GLY A 4 0.42 0.01 -25.79
C GLY A 4 1.32 -0.53 -24.68
N ASN A 5 2.63 -0.43 -24.90
CA ASN A 5 3.71 -0.91 -24.05
C ASN A 5 3.39 -0.84 -22.55
N CYS A 6 2.93 -1.95 -21.98
CA CYS A 6 2.89 -2.15 -20.53
C CYS A 6 4.32 -2.38 -20.07
N HIS A 7 5.07 -1.30 -19.88
CA HIS A 7 6.31 -1.33 -19.13
C HIS A 7 5.94 -1.58 -17.67
N ILE A 8 5.76 -2.85 -17.31
CA ILE A 8 6.01 -3.28 -15.94
C ILE A 8 7.44 -2.81 -15.68
N VAL A 9 7.60 -1.78 -14.85
CA VAL A 9 8.92 -1.39 -14.34
C VAL A 9 9.33 -2.53 -13.42
N MET A 10 9.84 -3.60 -14.02
CA MET A 10 10.73 -4.54 -13.38
C MET A 10 11.93 -3.69 -13.01
N PHE A 11 12.05 -3.30 -11.74
CA PHE A 11 13.32 -2.76 -11.27
C PHE A 11 14.39 -3.77 -11.65
N ASN A 12 15.37 -3.30 -12.43
CA ASN A 12 16.43 -4.12 -12.99
C ASN A 12 16.99 -5.07 -11.92
N TYR A 13 17.11 -6.34 -12.29
CA TYR A 13 18.08 -7.25 -11.71
C TYR A 13 19.39 -6.49 -11.49
N TYR A 14 20.06 -6.72 -10.35
CA TYR A 14 21.32 -6.09 -9.93
C TYR A 14 21.25 -4.82 -9.05
N SER A 15 20.36 -4.80 -8.08
CA SER A 15 20.71 -4.36 -6.71
C SER A 15 19.57 -4.75 -5.79
N GLY A 16 19.68 -5.92 -5.16
CA GLY A 16 18.74 -6.33 -4.12
C GLY A 16 18.67 -5.29 -2.99
N ILE A 17 17.66 -5.40 -2.15
CA ILE A 17 17.61 -4.70 -0.87
C ILE A 17 18.93 -5.00 -0.14
N ASN A 18 19.78 -3.99 0.07
CA ASN A 18 21.05 -4.19 0.77
C ASN A 18 20.78 -4.36 2.27
N SER A 19 21.74 -4.92 3.02
CA SER A 19 21.61 -5.06 4.47
C SER A 19 21.38 -3.71 5.19
N SER A 20 21.90 -2.62 4.61
CA SER A 20 21.64 -1.24 5.07
C SER A 20 20.19 -0.80 4.87
N ASP A 21 19.50 -1.31 3.84
CA ASP A 21 18.11 -0.97 3.54
C ASP A 21 17.11 -1.68 4.50
N LEU A 22 17.62 -2.57 5.37
CA LEU A 22 16.84 -3.30 6.39
C LEU A 22 17.50 -3.21 7.77
N SER A 23 18.24 -2.14 8.06
CA SER A 23 19.02 -2.03 9.30
C SER A 23 18.16 -1.95 10.56
N SER A 24 16.92 -1.44 10.46
CA SER A 24 16.02 -1.26 11.61
C SER A 24 14.53 -1.28 11.20
N PRO A 25 14.02 -2.41 10.67
CA PRO A 25 12.63 -2.54 10.30
C PRO A 25 11.71 -2.47 11.52
N ILE A 26 10.51 -1.91 11.34
CA ILE A 26 9.42 -1.94 12.32
C ILE A 26 8.21 -2.56 11.65
N LYS A 27 7.65 -3.65 12.19
CA LYS A 27 6.38 -4.17 11.69
C LYS A 27 5.26 -3.18 12.02
N LEU A 28 4.55 -2.73 10.97
CA LEU A 28 3.45 -1.76 11.04
C LEU A 28 2.10 -2.46 11.23
N GLY A 29 1.95 -3.63 10.62
CA GLY A 29 0.73 -4.40 10.66
C GLY A 29 0.88 -5.71 9.89
N GLU A 30 -0.21 -6.45 9.86
CA GLU A 30 -0.33 -7.75 9.22
C GLU A 30 -1.70 -7.85 8.54
N GLY A 31 -1.78 -8.72 7.54
CA GLY A 31 -3.05 -9.16 6.97
C GLY A 31 -2.92 -10.63 6.58
N THR A 32 -4.03 -11.22 6.13
CA THR A 32 -4.11 -12.64 5.77
C THR A 32 -2.99 -13.07 4.82
N PHE A 33 -2.66 -12.24 3.84
CA PHE A 33 -1.71 -12.59 2.78
C PHE A 33 -0.29 -12.09 3.00
N GLY A 34 0.04 -11.43 4.10
CA GLY A 34 1.41 -10.98 4.29
C GLY A 34 1.64 -10.00 5.43
N GLU A 35 2.84 -9.45 5.42
CA GLU A 35 3.39 -8.63 6.50
C GLU A 35 3.73 -7.24 5.99
N VAL A 36 3.55 -6.19 6.80
CA VAL A 36 3.90 -4.82 6.42
C VAL A 36 4.95 -4.27 7.39
N PHE A 37 6.08 -3.82 6.85
CA PHE A 37 7.19 -3.26 7.63
C PHE A 37 7.53 -1.84 7.19
N ARG A 38 7.76 -0.94 8.13
CA ARG A 38 8.47 0.31 7.87
C ARG A 38 9.96 0.02 7.76
N VAL A 39 10.56 0.40 6.63
CA VAL A 39 12.00 0.24 6.37
C VAL A 39 12.58 1.52 5.78
N SER A 40 13.91 1.67 5.83
CA SER A 40 14.60 2.74 5.11
C SER A 40 15.18 2.15 3.83
N TYR A 41 14.76 2.62 2.66
CA TYR A 41 15.28 2.17 1.38
C TYR A 41 15.93 3.36 0.67
N LYS A 42 17.25 3.27 0.41
CA LYS A 42 18.02 4.38 -0.22
C LYS A 42 17.84 5.74 0.49
N GLY A 43 17.70 5.73 1.82
CA GLY A 43 17.52 6.93 2.63
C GLY A 43 16.08 7.40 2.80
N GLU A 44 15.12 6.79 2.10
CA GLU A 44 13.70 7.12 2.18
C GLU A 44 12.96 6.13 3.08
N ILE A 45 11.99 6.61 3.86
CA ILE A 45 11.11 5.74 4.66
C ILE A 45 10.00 5.21 3.77
N VAL A 46 9.84 3.88 3.74
CA VAL A 46 8.79 3.20 2.97
C VAL A 46 8.07 2.15 3.81
N ALA A 47 6.80 1.92 3.48
CA ALA A 47 6.04 0.78 3.97
C ALA A 47 6.20 -0.39 2.99
N LEU A 48 6.94 -1.41 3.39
CA LEU A 48 7.24 -2.62 2.63
C LEU A 48 6.23 -3.72 2.97
N LYS A 49 5.31 -4.01 2.05
CA LYS A 49 4.42 -5.17 2.11
C LYS A 49 5.14 -6.39 1.52
N VAL A 50 5.24 -7.47 2.30
CA VAL A 50 5.93 -8.72 1.97
C VAL A 50 4.90 -9.84 1.86
N ILE A 51 4.72 -10.38 0.64
CA ILE A 51 3.66 -11.34 0.32
C ILE A 51 4.29 -12.64 -0.19
N PRO A 52 4.13 -13.80 0.47
CA PRO A 52 4.56 -15.09 -0.07
C PRO A 52 3.71 -15.47 -1.29
N VAL A 53 4.36 -15.93 -2.36
CA VAL A 53 3.72 -16.26 -3.64
C VAL A 53 4.18 -17.63 -4.13
N GLY A 54 3.25 -18.41 -4.70
CA GLY A 54 3.56 -19.62 -5.46
C GLY A 54 4.05 -20.82 -4.65
N GLY A 55 4.02 -20.74 -3.31
CA GLY A 55 4.26 -21.88 -2.44
C GLY A 55 3.03 -22.77 -2.29
N THR A 56 3.25 -24.04 -1.94
CA THR A 56 2.19 -25.04 -1.76
C THR A 56 1.73 -25.19 -0.30
N LYS A 57 2.49 -24.64 0.64
CA LYS A 57 2.13 -24.65 2.07
C LYS A 57 1.02 -23.62 2.33
N MET A 58 0.12 -23.97 3.23
CA MET A 58 -0.79 -22.99 3.82
C MET A 58 0.02 -22.07 4.74
N ILE A 59 -0.28 -20.79 4.69
CA ILE A 59 0.34 -19.71 5.46
C ILE A 59 -0.80 -18.85 6.00
N ASN A 60 -0.80 -18.57 7.30
CA ASN A 60 -1.85 -17.79 7.98
C ASN A 60 -3.25 -18.39 7.77
N GLY A 61 -3.33 -19.72 7.67
CA GLY A 61 -4.59 -20.44 7.41
C GLY A 61 -5.01 -20.51 5.93
N ASP A 62 -4.34 -19.82 5.01
CA ASP A 62 -4.73 -19.73 3.60
C ASP A 62 -3.68 -20.27 2.62
N LYS A 63 -4.11 -20.57 1.40
CA LYS A 63 -3.19 -20.90 0.30
C LYS A 63 -2.48 -19.63 -0.16
N GLN A 64 -1.18 -19.75 -0.44
CA GLN A 64 -0.43 -18.65 -1.05
C GLN A 64 -1.02 -18.30 -2.42
N LYS A 65 -1.08 -16.99 -2.71
CA LYS A 65 -1.53 -16.49 -4.01
C LYS A 65 -0.63 -17.02 -5.14
N SER A 66 -1.23 -17.26 -6.31
CA SER A 66 -0.44 -17.56 -7.50
C SER A 66 0.25 -16.30 -8.04
N PHE A 67 1.24 -16.47 -8.91
CA PHE A 67 1.86 -15.34 -9.61
C PHE A 67 0.85 -14.55 -10.46
N ARG A 68 -0.22 -15.19 -10.93
CA ARG A 68 -1.28 -14.51 -11.68
C ARG A 68 -2.11 -13.62 -10.76
N ASP A 69 -2.53 -14.15 -9.61
CA ASP A 69 -3.36 -13.41 -8.65
C ASP A 69 -2.61 -12.18 -8.13
N ILE A 70 -1.32 -12.35 -7.82
CA ILE A 70 -0.51 -11.23 -7.32
C ILE A 70 -0.20 -10.19 -8.41
N SER A 71 -0.17 -10.60 -9.69
CA SER A 71 -0.03 -9.65 -10.80
C SER A 71 -1.22 -8.69 -10.87
N ALA A 72 -2.44 -9.17 -10.58
CA ALA A 72 -3.62 -8.33 -10.53
C ALA A 72 -3.53 -7.30 -9.40
N GLU A 73 -3.09 -7.70 -8.20
CA GLU A 73 -2.88 -6.78 -7.07
C GLU A 73 -1.86 -5.69 -7.42
N LEU A 74 -0.73 -6.07 -8.04
CA LEU A 74 0.28 -5.12 -8.50
C LEU A 74 -0.27 -4.12 -9.54
N ILE A 75 -1.04 -4.61 -10.52
CA ILE A 75 -1.65 -3.75 -11.56
C ILE A 75 -2.60 -2.75 -10.91
N VAL A 76 -3.49 -3.19 -10.02
CA VAL A 76 -4.43 -2.31 -9.31
C VAL A 76 -3.68 -1.26 -8.48
N SER A 77 -2.69 -1.68 -7.68
CA SER A 77 -1.86 -0.74 -6.91
C SER A 77 -1.17 0.29 -7.79
N LYS A 78 -0.69 -0.10 -8.99
CA LYS A 78 -0.03 0.80 -9.92
C LYS A 78 -1.00 1.80 -10.55
N GLU A 79 -2.13 1.33 -11.04
CA GLU A 79 -3.15 2.17 -11.69
C GLU A 79 -3.73 3.21 -10.70
N LEU A 80 -4.04 2.81 -9.46
CA LEU A 80 -4.50 3.73 -8.42
C LEU A 80 -3.42 4.74 -8.02
N SER A 81 -2.17 4.31 -7.94
CA SER A 81 -1.02 5.17 -7.69
C SER A 81 -0.82 6.21 -8.80
N ASP A 82 -1.18 5.89 -10.05
CA ASP A 82 -1.03 6.78 -11.20
C ASP A 82 -2.17 7.79 -11.34
N LEU A 83 -3.26 7.66 -10.57
CA LEU A 83 -4.33 8.66 -10.52
C LEU A 83 -3.84 10.05 -10.05
N LYS A 84 -2.63 10.17 -9.50
CA LYS A 84 -2.01 11.47 -9.19
C LYS A 84 -1.72 12.32 -10.43
N TYR A 85 -1.66 11.72 -11.62
CA TYR A 85 -1.48 12.41 -12.88
C TYR A 85 -2.83 12.75 -13.51
N ILE A 86 -2.95 13.98 -14.01
CA ILE A 86 -4.15 14.43 -14.72
C ILE A 86 -4.24 13.71 -16.06
N GLU A 87 -5.31 12.97 -16.26
CA GLU A 87 -5.68 12.36 -17.53
C GLU A 87 -7.21 12.41 -17.64
N GLU A 88 -7.70 12.77 -18.83
CA GLU A 88 -9.13 13.00 -19.10
C GLU A 88 -9.80 14.05 -18.18
N GLY A 89 -9.00 14.91 -17.54
CA GLY A 89 -9.51 15.91 -16.58
C GLY A 89 -9.74 15.36 -15.17
N TYR A 90 -9.24 14.15 -14.86
CA TYR A 90 -9.38 13.52 -13.55
C TYR A 90 -8.01 13.21 -12.93
N SER A 91 -7.84 13.55 -11.64
CA SER A 91 -6.68 13.15 -10.84
C SER A 91 -6.96 13.21 -9.35
N THR A 92 -6.34 12.34 -8.56
CA THR A 92 -6.36 12.38 -7.10
C THR A 92 -5.05 11.85 -6.51
N GLN A 93 -4.66 12.38 -5.35
CA GLN A 93 -3.53 11.86 -4.56
C GLN A 93 -3.99 11.00 -3.38
N GLY A 94 -5.29 10.70 -3.28
CA GLY A 94 -5.90 10.03 -2.12
C GLY A 94 -5.65 8.53 -2.02
N PHE A 95 -4.99 7.90 -3.00
CA PHE A 95 -4.54 6.50 -2.89
C PHE A 95 -3.06 6.45 -2.52
N ILE A 96 -2.66 5.40 -1.80
CA ILE A 96 -1.26 5.21 -1.41
C ILE A 96 -0.36 5.07 -2.64
N HIS A 97 0.74 5.83 -2.66
CA HIS A 97 1.66 5.77 -3.78
C HIS A 97 2.54 4.52 -3.71
N LEU A 98 2.48 3.68 -4.75
CA LEU A 98 3.40 2.58 -4.96
C LEU A 98 4.74 3.13 -5.51
N ARG A 99 5.79 3.07 -4.69
CA ARG A 99 7.16 3.48 -5.04
C ARG A 99 7.86 2.45 -5.90
N GLY A 100 7.59 1.17 -5.67
CA GLY A 100 8.15 0.10 -6.48
C GLY A 100 7.69 -1.29 -6.07
N ALA A 101 7.99 -2.26 -6.92
CA ALA A 101 7.65 -3.66 -6.71
C ALA A 101 8.79 -4.56 -7.16
N MET A 102 8.97 -5.71 -6.48
CA MET A 102 10.00 -6.68 -6.83
C MET A 102 9.58 -8.08 -6.42
N VAL A 103 9.87 -9.07 -7.27
CA VAL A 103 9.78 -10.48 -6.89
C VAL A 103 11.16 -10.94 -6.44
N VAL A 104 11.25 -11.52 -5.25
CA VAL A 104 12.49 -12.09 -4.69
C VAL A 104 12.30 -13.57 -4.36
N LYS A 105 13.41 -14.28 -4.24
CA LYS A 105 13.45 -15.67 -3.79
C LYS A 105 14.45 -15.80 -2.64
N GLY A 106 14.06 -16.42 -1.53
CA GLY A 106 14.93 -16.58 -0.38
C GLY A 106 14.18 -16.87 0.91
N SER A 107 14.90 -16.86 2.02
CA SER A 107 14.32 -16.89 3.37
C SER A 107 14.07 -15.48 3.87
N TYR A 108 13.22 -15.34 4.90
CA TYR A 108 13.04 -14.07 5.58
C TYR A 108 14.37 -13.57 6.20
N PRO A 109 14.74 -12.30 5.98
CA PRO A 109 15.89 -11.69 6.66
C PRO A 109 15.71 -11.69 8.19
N ARG A 110 16.79 -11.93 8.94
CA ARG A 110 16.73 -11.96 10.41
C ARG A 110 16.23 -10.64 11.02
N SER A 111 16.52 -9.51 10.41
CA SER A 111 16.02 -8.21 10.87
C SER A 111 14.50 -8.11 10.79
N LEU A 112 13.88 -8.59 9.71
CA LEU A 112 12.41 -8.64 9.57
C LEU A 112 11.79 -9.64 10.56
N ILE A 113 12.44 -10.79 10.78
CA ILE A 113 12.00 -11.76 11.79
C ILE A 113 12.00 -11.13 13.19
N ASN A 114 13.10 -10.47 13.59
CA ASN A 114 13.18 -9.80 14.89
C ASN A 114 12.11 -8.71 15.04
N ALA A 115 11.77 -7.99 13.96
CA ALA A 115 10.71 -6.99 13.98
C ALA A 115 9.32 -7.61 14.11
N TRP A 116 9.11 -8.79 13.51
CA TRP A 116 7.89 -9.58 13.67
C TRP A 116 7.76 -10.12 15.09
N GLU A 117 8.82 -10.72 15.66
CA GLU A 117 8.87 -11.23 17.04
C GLU A 117 8.51 -10.13 18.05
N GLN A 118 9.09 -8.93 17.91
CA GLN A 118 8.76 -7.77 18.76
C GLN A 118 7.31 -7.28 18.62
N TYR A 119 6.72 -7.41 17.44
CA TYR A 119 5.32 -7.07 17.21
C TYR A 119 4.42 -8.10 17.88
N ASP A 120 4.69 -9.38 17.71
CA ASP A 120 3.94 -10.48 18.32
C ASP A 120 3.95 -10.42 19.86
N GLU A 121 5.08 -10.07 20.46
CA GLU A 121 5.16 -9.86 21.90
C GLU A 121 4.16 -8.81 22.41
N ARG A 122 4.01 -7.70 21.66
CA ARG A 122 3.18 -6.55 22.04
C ARG A 122 1.72 -6.66 21.62
N MET A 123 1.48 -7.14 20.41
CA MET A 123 0.17 -7.09 19.74
C MET A 123 -0.49 -8.47 19.61
N LYS A 124 0.25 -9.57 19.84
CA LYS A 124 -0.16 -10.96 19.59
C LYS A 124 -0.57 -11.16 18.13
N SER A 125 0.42 -11.51 17.31
CA SER A 125 0.22 -11.74 15.88
C SER A 125 -0.71 -12.93 15.66
N GLU A 126 -1.63 -12.79 14.72
CA GLU A 126 -2.51 -13.86 14.24
C GLU A 126 -1.86 -14.68 13.11
N ASN A 127 -0.76 -14.17 12.54
CA ASN A 127 -0.04 -14.80 11.44
C ASN A 127 0.97 -15.86 11.91
N ASP A 128 1.33 -16.77 11.01
CA ASP A 128 2.38 -17.75 11.22
C ASP A 128 3.76 -17.07 11.33
N HIS A 129 4.62 -17.60 12.20
CA HIS A 129 5.97 -17.09 12.35
C HIS A 129 6.76 -17.16 11.02
N PRO A 130 7.41 -16.08 10.53
CA PRO A 130 8.06 -16.05 9.20
C PRO A 130 9.21 -17.05 8.97
N CYS A 131 9.68 -17.73 10.02
CA CYS A 131 10.68 -18.81 9.92
C CYS A 131 10.16 -20.06 9.19
N VAL A 132 8.85 -20.16 8.92
CA VAL A 132 8.28 -21.27 8.13
C VAL A 132 8.77 -21.29 6.68
N PHE A 133 9.29 -20.16 6.18
CA PHE A 133 9.79 -20.00 4.81
C PHE A 133 11.25 -20.40 4.64
N ASN A 134 11.53 -21.24 3.64
CA ASN A 134 12.88 -21.66 3.27
C ASN A 134 13.45 -20.82 2.10
N SER A 135 14.70 -21.06 1.75
CA SER A 135 15.41 -20.33 0.69
C SER A 135 14.80 -20.48 -0.72
N ASN A 136 13.85 -21.40 -0.91
CA ASN A 136 13.17 -21.59 -2.18
C ASN A 136 11.84 -20.83 -2.30
N GLN A 137 11.37 -20.18 -1.24
CA GLN A 137 10.14 -19.39 -1.25
C GLN A 137 10.30 -18.14 -2.12
N HIS A 138 9.27 -17.82 -2.91
CA HIS A 138 9.17 -16.55 -3.63
C HIS A 138 8.31 -15.56 -2.86
N PHE A 139 8.66 -14.29 -2.93
CA PHE A 139 7.88 -13.20 -2.35
C PHE A 139 7.67 -12.08 -3.36
N LEU A 140 6.49 -11.48 -3.36
CA LEU A 140 6.31 -10.15 -3.91
C LEU A 140 6.55 -9.12 -2.80
N LEU A 141 7.40 -8.15 -3.10
CA LEU A 141 7.64 -6.99 -2.29
C LEU A 141 6.98 -5.79 -2.95
N LEU A 142 6.13 -5.08 -2.22
CA LEU A 142 5.54 -3.82 -2.64
C LEU A 142 6.01 -2.73 -1.67
N ALA A 143 6.73 -1.73 -2.19
CA ALA A 143 7.17 -0.58 -1.42
C ALA A 143 6.23 0.58 -1.66
N PHE A 144 5.54 1.01 -0.60
CA PHE A 144 4.64 2.14 -0.61
C PHE A 144 5.26 3.35 0.10
N GLU A 145 4.77 4.54 -0.20
CA GLU A 145 5.06 5.71 0.63
C GLU A 145 4.59 5.52 2.07
N ASP A 146 5.13 6.32 3.00
CA ASP A 146 4.60 6.38 4.35
C ASP A 146 3.25 7.12 4.36
N GLY A 147 2.17 6.37 4.55
CA GLY A 147 0.80 6.88 4.61
C GLY A 147 0.38 7.38 5.99
N GLY A 148 1.20 7.23 7.03
CA GLY A 148 0.84 7.56 8.40
C GLY A 148 0.14 6.41 9.14
N ILE A 149 -0.84 6.76 9.97
CA ILE A 149 -1.51 5.81 10.89
C ILE A 149 -2.93 5.54 10.39
N ASP A 150 -3.41 4.31 10.51
CA ASP A 150 -4.79 3.97 10.15
C ASP A 150 -5.83 4.74 10.98
N LEU A 151 -6.99 5.02 10.37
CA LEU A 151 -8.06 5.82 10.97
C LEU A 151 -8.68 5.15 12.21
N GLU A 152 -8.60 3.82 12.33
CA GLU A 152 -9.05 3.10 13.52
C GLU A 152 -8.26 3.51 14.78
N LYS A 153 -6.96 3.79 14.61
CA LYS A 153 -6.08 4.25 15.70
C LYS A 153 -5.92 5.77 15.78
N TYR A 154 -6.31 6.50 14.74
CA TYR A 154 -6.11 7.95 14.67
C TYR A 154 -7.10 8.73 15.54
N MET A 155 -6.60 9.69 16.33
CA MET A 155 -7.43 10.56 17.16
C MET A 155 -7.84 11.84 16.41
N ILE A 156 -9.09 11.89 15.96
CA ILE A 156 -9.68 13.08 15.33
C ILE A 156 -9.80 14.20 16.36
N SER A 157 -9.15 15.33 16.13
CA SER A 157 -9.05 16.42 17.12
C SER A 157 -10.24 17.39 17.07
N ASN A 158 -10.92 17.51 15.92
CA ASN A 158 -12.07 18.40 15.76
C ASN A 158 -12.94 17.98 14.56
N VAL A 159 -14.14 18.55 14.46
CA VAL A 159 -15.11 18.22 13.40
C VAL A 159 -14.63 18.59 11.99
N PHE A 160 -13.78 19.62 11.84
CA PHE A 160 -13.25 20.02 10.53
C PHE A 160 -12.27 18.98 9.99
N GLN A 161 -11.48 18.33 10.85
CA GLN A 161 -10.68 17.17 10.45
C GLN A 161 -11.55 16.01 9.99
N ALA A 162 -12.64 15.71 10.71
CA ALA A 162 -13.58 14.66 10.30
C ALA A 162 -14.17 14.95 8.90
N TYR A 163 -14.62 16.19 8.66
CA TYR A 163 -15.09 16.61 7.35
C TYR A 163 -14.00 16.46 6.28
N SER A 164 -12.80 16.94 6.54
CA SER A 164 -11.69 16.83 5.58
C SER A 164 -11.43 15.38 5.17
N ILE A 165 -11.34 14.46 6.14
CA ILE A 165 -11.12 13.03 5.89
C ILE A 165 -12.21 12.47 4.97
N ILE A 166 -13.48 12.72 5.29
CA ILE A 166 -14.62 12.23 4.49
C ILE A 166 -14.57 12.79 3.07
N TYR A 167 -14.36 14.10 2.91
CA TYR A 167 -14.31 14.72 1.58
C TYR A 167 -13.12 14.23 0.75
N GLN A 168 -11.94 14.06 1.35
CA GLN A 168 -10.77 13.50 0.66
C GLN A 168 -11.03 12.07 0.17
N VAL A 169 -11.65 11.21 1.00
CA VAL A 169 -12.04 9.85 0.61
C VAL A 169 -13.04 9.88 -0.54
N LEU A 170 -14.11 10.68 -0.44
CA LEU A 170 -15.14 10.78 -1.48
C LEU A 170 -14.55 11.23 -2.82
N VAL A 171 -13.74 12.30 -2.82
CA VAL A 171 -13.09 12.81 -4.03
C VAL A 171 -12.16 11.76 -4.64
N ALA A 172 -11.38 11.05 -3.82
CA ALA A 172 -10.49 10.01 -4.31
C ALA A 172 -11.26 8.85 -4.98
N LEU A 173 -12.31 8.36 -4.32
CA LEU A 173 -13.16 7.30 -4.86
C LEU A 173 -13.86 7.75 -6.15
N SER A 174 -14.44 8.95 -6.20
CA SER A 174 -15.11 9.44 -7.41
C SER A 174 -14.17 9.54 -8.61
N VAL A 175 -12.91 9.97 -8.39
CA VAL A 175 -11.91 9.97 -9.47
C VAL A 175 -11.60 8.56 -9.94
N ALA A 176 -11.40 7.60 -9.03
CA ALA A 176 -11.08 6.22 -9.38
C ALA A 176 -12.26 5.49 -10.05
N GLU A 177 -13.48 5.73 -9.58
CA GLU A 177 -14.72 5.24 -10.20
C GLU A 177 -14.80 5.68 -11.66
N TYR A 178 -14.57 6.96 -11.94
CA TYR A 178 -14.64 7.48 -13.30
C TYR A 178 -13.51 6.95 -14.19
N ARG A 179 -12.26 7.04 -13.72
CA ARG A 179 -11.08 6.70 -14.53
C ARG A 179 -10.90 5.20 -14.75
N LEU A 180 -11.35 4.38 -13.81
CA LEU A 180 -10.97 2.96 -13.72
C LEU A 180 -12.15 2.02 -13.42
N SER A 181 -13.39 2.54 -13.35
CA SER A 181 -14.56 1.78 -12.85
C SER A 181 -14.25 1.07 -11.54
N PHE A 182 -13.50 1.74 -10.66
CA PHE A 182 -12.94 1.17 -9.45
C PHE A 182 -13.98 0.97 -8.36
N GLU A 183 -13.93 -0.18 -7.69
CA GLU A 183 -14.67 -0.47 -6.46
C GLU A 183 -13.69 -0.99 -5.41
N HIS A 184 -13.60 -0.34 -4.24
CA HIS A 184 -12.67 -0.79 -3.18
C HIS A 184 -13.08 -2.14 -2.57
N ARG A 185 -14.39 -2.30 -2.31
CA ARG A 185 -15.07 -3.50 -1.75
C ARG A 185 -14.74 -3.88 -0.30
N ASP A 186 -13.74 -3.23 0.29
CA ASP A 186 -13.36 -3.47 1.70
C ASP A 186 -12.82 -2.20 2.40
N LEU A 187 -13.51 -1.07 2.22
CA LEU A 187 -13.03 0.22 2.75
C LEU A 187 -13.50 0.43 4.21
N HIS A 188 -12.91 -0.29 5.14
CA HIS A 188 -13.06 -0.04 6.58
C HIS A 188 -12.03 0.99 7.10
N CYS A 189 -12.17 1.48 8.33
CA CYS A 189 -11.28 2.50 8.91
C CYS A 189 -9.80 2.09 8.93
N GLY A 190 -9.51 0.78 9.03
CA GLY A 190 -8.14 0.25 8.94
C GLY A 190 -7.47 0.47 7.58
N ASN A 191 -8.27 0.65 6.51
CA ASN A 191 -7.80 0.87 5.13
C ASN A 191 -7.75 2.35 4.72
N ILE A 192 -7.91 3.25 5.69
CA ILE A 192 -7.77 4.70 5.50
C ILE A 192 -6.62 5.16 6.37
N LEU A 193 -5.46 5.44 5.78
CA LEU A 193 -4.32 6.00 6.49
C LEU A 193 -4.43 7.52 6.56
N ILE A 194 -4.03 8.05 7.72
CA ILE A 194 -4.04 9.47 8.06
C ILE A 194 -2.61 9.94 8.29
N ARG A 195 -2.20 10.93 7.51
CA ARG A 195 -0.90 11.60 7.64
C ARG A 195 -1.12 13.03 8.15
N SER A 196 -0.44 13.40 9.23
CA SER A 196 -0.47 14.78 9.72
C SER A 196 0.30 15.71 8.78
N VAL A 197 -0.31 16.84 8.44
CA VAL A 197 0.26 17.87 7.56
C VAL A 197 0.03 19.27 8.14
N GLN A 198 0.57 20.30 7.49
CA GLN A 198 0.30 21.69 7.87
C GLN A 198 -1.20 22.02 7.72
N SER A 199 -1.77 22.70 8.71
CA SER A 199 -3.23 22.94 8.81
C SER A 199 -3.82 23.78 7.70
N ASP A 200 -3.02 24.69 7.15
CA ASP A 200 -3.47 25.74 6.25
C ASP A 200 -3.34 25.34 4.76
N ASN A 201 -3.01 24.06 4.51
CA ASN A 201 -2.97 23.48 3.16
C ASN A 201 -4.32 22.94 2.71
N ALA A 202 -4.41 22.66 1.40
CA ALA A 202 -5.51 21.92 0.80
C ALA A 202 -4.98 20.76 -0.06
N VAL A 203 -5.68 19.63 -0.04
CA VAL A 203 -5.48 18.55 -1.02
C VAL A 203 -6.18 18.95 -2.30
N LYS A 204 -5.43 18.88 -3.41
CA LYS A 204 -5.93 19.17 -4.74
C LYS A 204 -6.22 17.88 -5.50
N ALA A 205 -7.35 17.88 -6.19
CA ALA A 205 -7.76 16.86 -7.15
C ALA A 205 -8.33 17.56 -8.40
N ASN A 206 -8.50 16.80 -9.48
CA ASN A 206 -9.23 17.25 -10.66
C ASN A 206 -10.39 16.30 -10.89
N TYR A 207 -11.56 16.84 -11.20
CA TYR A 207 -12.74 16.08 -11.54
C TYR A 207 -13.44 16.75 -12.73
N ASN A 208 -13.53 16.04 -13.86
CA ASN A 208 -14.11 16.55 -15.10
C ASN A 208 -13.48 17.89 -15.57
N GLY A 209 -12.17 18.03 -15.41
CA GLY A 209 -11.41 19.23 -15.78
C GLY A 209 -11.48 20.40 -14.79
N TYR A 210 -12.22 20.27 -13.69
CA TYR A 210 -12.28 21.27 -12.63
C TYR A 210 -11.38 20.89 -11.46
N GLU A 211 -10.61 21.85 -10.96
CA GLU A 211 -9.83 21.67 -9.72
C GLU A 211 -10.79 21.62 -8.53
N VAL A 212 -10.72 20.53 -7.76
CA VAL A 212 -11.39 20.37 -6.48
C VAL A 212 -10.33 20.55 -5.39
N SER A 213 -10.58 21.46 -4.45
CA SER A 213 -9.67 21.78 -3.35
C SER A 213 -10.36 21.47 -2.03
N VAL A 214 -9.79 20.54 -1.26
CA VAL A 214 -10.30 20.13 0.07
C VAL A 214 -9.34 20.64 1.15
N PRO A 215 -9.76 21.57 2.03
CA PRO A 215 -8.93 22.02 3.15
C PRO A 215 -8.49 20.84 4.01
N THR A 216 -7.18 20.72 4.26
CA THR A 216 -6.61 19.57 4.99
C THR A 216 -7.03 19.54 6.46
N HIS A 217 -7.19 20.72 7.08
CA HIS A 217 -7.34 20.83 8.54
C HIS A 217 -6.26 20.04 9.31
N GLY A 218 -5.07 19.94 8.72
CA GLY A 218 -3.90 19.27 9.29
C GLY A 218 -3.83 17.77 9.02
N VAL A 219 -4.69 17.22 8.15
CA VAL A 219 -4.67 15.81 7.79
C VAL A 219 -4.74 15.56 6.28
N GLU A 220 -4.04 14.54 5.82
CA GLU A 220 -4.17 13.96 4.49
C GLU A 220 -4.51 12.49 4.55
N VAL A 221 -5.36 12.05 3.62
CA VAL A 221 -5.83 10.66 3.51
C VAL A 221 -5.04 9.89 2.46
N LYS A 222 -4.72 8.62 2.77
CA LYS A 222 -4.26 7.60 1.83
C LYS A 222 -5.08 6.32 1.98
N ILE A 223 -5.82 5.97 0.93
CA ILE A 223 -6.56 4.71 0.84
C ILE A 223 -5.59 3.58 0.48
N ILE A 224 -5.68 2.46 1.19
CA ILE A 224 -4.81 1.28 1.07
C ILE A 224 -5.60 -0.01 0.94
N ASP A 225 -4.87 -1.10 0.71
CA ASP A 225 -5.36 -2.48 0.63
C ASP A 225 -6.42 -2.74 -0.43
N PHE A 226 -5.93 -3.09 -1.62
CA PHE A 226 -6.77 -3.34 -2.78
C PHE A 226 -7.02 -4.83 -3.03
N THR A 227 -6.84 -5.66 -2.00
CA THR A 227 -6.89 -7.14 -2.11
C THR A 227 -8.24 -7.64 -2.66
N LEU A 228 -9.35 -7.02 -2.25
CA LEU A 228 -10.70 -7.37 -2.68
C LEU A 228 -11.26 -6.42 -3.75
N SER A 229 -10.46 -5.45 -4.19
CA SER A 229 -10.93 -4.42 -5.10
C SER A 229 -11.23 -4.96 -6.49
N ARG A 230 -12.09 -4.25 -7.20
CA ARG A 230 -12.39 -4.48 -8.61
C ARG A 230 -12.04 -3.24 -9.41
N MET A 231 -11.56 -3.48 -10.61
CA MET A 231 -11.25 -2.46 -11.60
C MET A 231 -11.56 -3.01 -12.99
N SER A 232 -12.02 -2.15 -13.90
CA SER A 232 -12.13 -2.49 -15.33
C SER A 232 -11.65 -1.31 -16.15
N LYS A 233 -10.65 -1.56 -16.98
CA LYS A 233 -10.04 -0.61 -17.91
C LYS A 233 -10.01 -1.25 -19.30
#